data_AF-A0A9D2SKL2-F1
#
_entry.id   AF-A0A9D2SKL2-F1
#
_cell.length_a   1.000
_cell.length_b   1.000
_cell.length_c   1.000
_cell.angle_alpha   90.00
_cell.angle_beta   90.00
_cell.angle_gamma   90.00
#
_symmetry.space_group_name_H-M   'P 1'
#
loop_
_entity.id
_entity.type
_entity.pdbx_description
1 polymer ?
#
loop_
_entity_poly.entity_id
_entity_poly.type
_entity_poly.pdbx_seq_one_letter_code
_entity_poly.pdbx_strand_id
1 'polypeptide(L)'
;MIQNKMHKYSLFIAFFFPVLICCIGFAVMGVFPFGSRSALIIDGVHQYLGFYEEFQHQIGQGVHWTFSGHAMGYSFYSLFSYYLSSPFNLLILLLMQFIYVNEAVTIVVFVKIGLTGLCMTWYVQKKNF
;
A
#
# COMPACT_ATOMS: atom_id res chain seq x y z
N MET A 1 14.65 -31.68 -8.33
CA MET A 1 13.82 -30.87 -9.26
C MET A 1 12.37 -30.67 -8.77
N ILE A 2 11.72 -31.71 -8.24
CA ILE A 2 10.30 -31.68 -7.82
C ILE A 2 10.05 -30.79 -6.58
N GLN A 3 10.89 -30.87 -5.55
CA GLN A 3 10.75 -30.05 -4.33
C GLN A 3 10.85 -28.54 -4.60
N ASN A 4 11.73 -28.12 -5.51
CA ASN A 4 11.84 -26.71 -5.95
C ASN A 4 10.59 -26.24 -6.68
N LYS A 5 9.90 -27.12 -7.41
CA LYS A 5 8.64 -26.78 -8.08
C LYS A 5 7.53 -26.56 -7.05
N MET A 6 7.42 -27.46 -6.07
CA MET A 6 6.44 -27.35 -4.98
C MET A 6 6.63 -26.09 -4.11
N HIS A 7 7.88 -25.73 -3.80
CA HIS A 7 8.18 -24.49 -3.06
C HIS A 7 7.69 -23.24 -3.80
N LYS A 8 7.94 -23.18 -5.12
CA LYS A 8 7.46 -22.09 -5.97
C LYS A 8 5.93 -22.00 -5.97
N TYR A 9 5.23 -23.12 -6.16
CA TYR A 9 3.75 -23.12 -6.13
C TYR A 9 3.19 -22.64 -4.79
N SER A 10 3.81 -23.05 -3.67
CA SER A 10 3.40 -22.60 -2.34
C SER A 10 3.56 -21.09 -2.16
N LEU A 11 4.61 -20.46 -2.70
CA LEU A 11 4.79 -19.01 -2.67
C LEU A 11 3.73 -18.27 -3.50
N PHE A 12 3.40 -18.79 -4.69
CA PHE A 12 2.33 -18.23 -5.52
C PHE A 12 0.97 -18.29 -4.81
N ILE A 13 0.63 -19.44 -4.24
CA ILE A 13 -0.63 -19.61 -3.49
C ILE A 13 -0.66 -18.67 -2.29
N ALA A 14 0.44 -18.55 -1.55
CA ALA A 14 0.53 -17.67 -0.38
C ALA A 14 0.33 -16.19 -0.70
N PHE A 15 0.72 -15.75 -1.90
CA PHE A 15 0.45 -14.40 -2.37
C PHE A 15 -1.01 -14.23 -2.83
N PHE A 16 -1.46 -15.09 -3.75
CA PHE A 16 -2.73 -14.87 -4.45
C PHE A 16 -3.97 -15.26 -3.65
N PHE A 17 -3.89 -16.28 -2.78
CA PHE A 17 -5.04 -16.74 -2.00
C PHE A 17 -5.61 -15.66 -1.08
N PRO A 18 -4.82 -14.99 -0.20
CA PRO A 18 -5.38 -13.94 0.67
C PRO A 18 -5.84 -12.72 -0.14
N VAL A 19 -5.13 -12.36 -1.21
CA VAL A 19 -5.54 -11.26 -2.11
C VAL A 19 -6.90 -11.57 -2.74
N LEU A 20 -7.11 -12.79 -3.24
CA LEU A 20 -8.38 -13.21 -3.85
C LEU A 20 -9.54 -13.12 -2.85
N ILE A 21 -9.35 -13.59 -1.61
CA ILE A 21 -10.37 -13.50 -0.56
C ILE A 21 -10.74 -12.04 -0.29
N CYS A 22 -9.75 -11.15 -0.17
CA CYS A 22 -10.00 -9.73 0.05
C CYS A 22 -10.70 -9.08 -1.16
N CYS A 23 -10.31 -9.42 -2.39
CA CYS A 23 -10.98 -8.96 -3.61
C CYS A 23 -12.44 -9.39 -3.65
N ILE A 24 -12.75 -10.64 -3.31
CA ILE A 24 -14.13 -11.15 -3.24
C ILE A 24 -14.92 -10.36 -2.17
N GLY A 25 -14.35 -10.14 -0.99
CA GLY A 25 -14.98 -9.33 0.05
C GLY A 25 -15.30 -7.92 -0.42
N PHE A 26 -14.34 -7.27 -1.10
CA PHE A 26 -14.54 -5.92 -1.65
C PHE A 26 -15.61 -5.91 -2.74
N ALA A 27 -15.66 -6.94 -3.60
CA ALA A 27 -16.70 -7.10 -4.61
C ALA A 27 -18.10 -7.24 -3.99
N VAL A 28 -18.26 -8.08 -2.97
CA VAL A 28 -19.54 -8.27 -2.26
C VAL A 28 -19.99 -6.98 -1.57
N MET A 29 -19.06 -6.20 -1.03
CA MET A 29 -19.36 -4.94 -0.36
C MET A 29 -19.53 -3.74 -1.31
N GLY A 30 -19.27 -3.91 -2.61
CA GLY A 30 -19.32 -2.86 -3.61
C GLY A 30 -18.24 -1.79 -3.41
N VAL A 31 -17.07 -2.19 -2.89
CA VAL A 31 -15.91 -1.32 -2.70
C VAL A 31 -15.06 -1.34 -3.96
N PHE A 32 -14.42 -0.20 -4.29
CA PHE A 32 -13.45 -0.10 -5.37
C PHE A 32 -12.41 -1.26 -5.30
N PRO A 33 -12.06 -1.93 -6.42
CA PRO A 33 -12.40 -1.58 -7.81
C PRO A 33 -13.77 -2.08 -8.30
N PHE A 34 -14.52 -2.82 -7.49
CA PHE A 34 -15.70 -3.57 -7.95
C PHE A 34 -17.02 -2.82 -7.74
N GLY A 35 -17.01 -1.70 -7.03
CA GLY A 35 -18.16 -0.82 -6.88
C GLY A 35 -17.76 0.60 -6.57
N SER A 36 -18.75 1.45 -6.29
CA SER A 36 -18.57 2.89 -6.10
C SER A 36 -18.16 3.31 -4.68
N ARG A 37 -18.11 2.36 -3.72
CA ARG A 37 -17.73 2.68 -2.35
C ARG A 37 -16.22 2.76 -2.21
N SER A 38 -15.76 3.65 -1.34
CA SER A 38 -14.36 3.80 -1.00
C SER A 38 -13.94 2.83 0.11
N ALA A 39 -12.73 2.28 0.02
CA ALA A 39 -12.11 1.57 1.13
C ALA A 39 -11.65 2.54 2.24
N LEU A 40 -11.43 3.81 1.88
CA LEU A 40 -11.09 4.89 2.79
C LEU A 40 -12.38 5.60 3.23
N ILE A 41 -12.74 5.45 4.49
CA ILE A 41 -13.98 6.05 5.03
C ILE A 41 -13.70 7.48 5.53
N ILE A 42 -14.51 8.44 5.06
CA ILE A 42 -14.71 9.83 5.54
C ILE A 42 -13.43 10.70 5.51
N ASP A 43 -12.60 10.66 6.55
CA ASP A 43 -11.44 11.57 6.69
C ASP A 43 -10.19 11.04 5.97
N GLY A 44 -10.18 9.74 5.63
CA GLY A 44 -9.04 9.11 4.99
C GLY A 44 -8.69 9.75 3.64
N VAL A 45 -9.67 10.00 2.77
CA VAL A 45 -9.36 10.53 1.43
C VAL A 45 -8.79 11.94 1.49
N HIS A 46 -9.44 12.85 2.22
CA HIS A 46 -9.03 14.26 2.26
C HIS A 46 -7.71 14.45 3.01
N GLN A 47 -7.50 13.71 4.09
CA GLN A 47 -6.28 13.81 4.90
C GLN A 47 -5.09 13.14 4.21
N TYR A 48 -5.26 11.91 3.70
CA TYR A 48 -4.16 11.20 3.03
C TYR A 48 -3.80 11.82 1.68
N LEU A 49 -4.77 12.40 0.94
CA LEU A 49 -4.46 13.16 -0.27
C LEU A 49 -3.48 14.28 0.05
N GLY A 50 -3.76 15.12 1.06
CA GLY A 50 -2.86 16.19 1.46
C GLY A 50 -1.48 15.68 1.92
N PHE A 51 -1.44 14.54 2.61
CA PHE A 51 -0.16 13.94 3.02
C PHE A 51 0.68 13.44 1.83
N TYR A 52 0.05 12.81 0.85
CA TYR A 52 0.74 12.32 -0.34
C TYR A 52 1.17 13.46 -1.28
N GLU A 53 0.36 14.51 -1.42
CA GLU A 53 0.73 15.71 -2.17
C GLU A 53 1.95 16.41 -1.55
N GLU A 54 1.95 16.59 -0.24
CA GLU A 54 3.11 17.12 0.49
C GLU A 54 4.34 16.22 0.32
N PHE A 55 4.15 14.89 0.38
CA PHE A 55 5.24 13.95 0.18
C PHE A 55 5.87 14.08 -1.21
N GLN A 56 5.03 14.16 -2.25
CA GLN A 56 5.47 14.33 -3.63
C GLN A 56 6.18 15.67 -3.82
N HIS A 57 5.67 16.74 -3.20
CA HIS A 57 6.30 18.06 -3.23
C HIS A 57 7.71 18.05 -2.62
N GLN A 58 7.86 17.47 -1.43
CA GLN A 58 9.13 17.39 -0.70
C GLN A 58 10.17 16.53 -1.41
N ILE A 59 9.74 15.43 -2.05
CA ILE A 59 10.62 14.61 -2.91
C ILE A 59 11.10 15.43 -4.12
N GLY A 60 10.19 16.16 -4.78
CA GLY A 60 10.51 16.97 -5.96
C GLY A 60 11.48 18.12 -5.68
N GLN A 61 11.51 18.64 -4.45
CA GLN A 61 12.42 19.71 -4.03
C GLN A 61 13.81 19.22 -3.59
N GLY A 62 14.10 17.93 -3.61
CA GLY A 62 15.40 17.41 -3.18
C GLY A 62 15.49 17.09 -1.68
N VAL A 63 14.34 16.85 -1.03
CA VAL A 63 14.23 16.35 0.35
C VAL A 63 14.90 17.27 1.38
N HIS A 64 14.53 18.54 1.38
CA HIS A 64 15.00 19.49 2.41
C HIS A 64 14.36 19.27 3.80
N TRP A 65 13.34 18.38 3.91
CA TRP A 65 12.66 18.01 5.16
C TRP A 65 12.16 19.20 5.98
N THR A 66 11.71 20.25 5.29
CA THR A 66 11.36 21.54 5.90
C THR A 66 9.95 21.54 6.49
N PHE A 67 9.62 22.64 7.16
CA PHE A 67 8.27 22.90 7.64
C PHE A 67 7.28 22.98 6.47
N SER A 68 6.19 22.20 6.52
CA SER A 68 5.14 22.24 5.49
C SER A 68 4.27 23.48 5.69
N GLY A 69 3.88 24.14 4.60
CA GLY A 69 2.92 25.26 4.61
C GLY A 69 1.44 24.82 4.64
N HIS A 70 1.16 23.52 4.55
CA HIS A 70 -0.21 23.00 4.56
C HIS A 70 -0.78 22.96 6.00
N ALA A 71 -2.10 23.11 6.13
CA ALA A 71 -2.87 22.97 7.37
C ALA A 71 -2.33 23.74 8.60
N MET A 72 -2.05 25.05 8.44
CA MET A 72 -1.53 25.95 9.49
C MET A 72 -0.09 25.68 9.94
N GLY A 73 0.65 24.87 9.18
CA GLY A 73 2.07 24.67 9.40
C GLY A 73 2.37 23.51 10.35
N TYR A 74 3.01 22.47 9.83
CA TYR A 74 3.48 21.33 10.63
C TYR A 74 4.85 20.82 10.16
N SER A 75 5.54 20.11 11.04
CA SER A 75 6.82 19.47 10.69
C SER A 75 6.60 18.32 9.72
N PHE A 76 7.12 18.44 8.49
CA PHE A 76 7.09 17.35 7.51
C PHE A 76 7.85 16.12 8.02
N TYR A 77 8.95 16.32 8.75
CA TYR A 77 9.71 15.22 9.33
C TYR A 77 8.86 14.35 10.27
N SER A 78 8.02 14.99 11.09
CA SER A 78 7.09 14.29 11.97
C SER A 78 5.99 13.57 11.18
N LEU A 79 5.40 14.23 10.18
CA LEU A 79 4.40 13.62 9.30
C LEU A 79 4.97 12.38 8.61
N PHE A 80 6.17 12.50 8.03
CA PHE A 80 6.80 11.41 7.32
C PHE A 80 7.09 10.23 8.23
N SER A 81 7.70 10.49 9.39
CA SER A 81 8.08 9.43 10.33
C SER A 81 6.85 8.62 10.76
N TYR A 82 5.74 9.30 11.01
CA TYR A 82 4.52 8.67 11.51
C TYR A 82 3.66 8.02 10.42
N TYR A 83 3.50 8.66 9.26
CA TYR A 83 2.55 8.22 8.21
C TYR A 83 3.21 7.74 6.91
N LEU A 84 4.33 8.36 6.50
CA LEU A 84 4.83 8.23 5.12
C LEU A 84 6.10 7.39 4.98
N SER A 85 6.72 6.98 6.09
CA SER A 85 7.99 6.25 6.11
C SER A 85 7.97 4.87 5.45
N SER A 86 6.77 4.30 5.22
CA SER A 86 6.62 3.02 4.52
C SER A 86 7.08 3.12 3.06
N PRO A 87 7.94 2.21 2.55
CA PRO A 87 8.38 2.23 1.16
C PRO A 87 7.23 2.03 0.15
N PHE A 88 6.13 1.43 0.61
CA PHE A 88 4.91 1.28 -0.18
C PHE A 88 4.24 2.61 -0.52
N ASN A 89 4.51 3.68 0.22
CA ASN A 89 3.99 5.00 -0.10
C ASN A 89 4.58 5.54 -1.40
N LEU A 90 5.80 5.14 -1.79
CA LEU A 90 6.35 5.47 -3.11
C LEU A 90 5.55 4.81 -4.25
N LEU A 91 5.09 3.57 -4.03
CA LEU A 91 4.20 2.90 -4.98
C LEU A 91 2.85 3.64 -5.07
N ILE A 92 2.33 4.13 -3.95
CA ILE A 92 1.11 4.96 -3.94
C ILE A 92 1.33 6.23 -4.75
N LEU A 93 2.44 6.96 -4.53
CA LEU A 93 2.77 8.16 -5.30
C LEU A 93 2.87 7.90 -6.81
N LEU A 94 3.46 6.77 -7.21
CA LEU A 94 3.55 6.38 -8.62
C LEU A 94 2.17 6.08 -9.21
N LEU A 95 1.31 5.38 -8.48
CA LEU A 95 -0.04 5.06 -8.92
C LEU A 95 -0.94 6.30 -8.98
N MET A 96 -0.79 7.24 -8.04
CA MET A 96 -1.56 8.49 -7.99
C MET A 96 -1.42 9.36 -9.25
N GLN A 97 -0.39 9.14 -10.08
CA GLN A 97 -0.25 9.82 -11.37
C GLN A 97 -1.30 9.37 -12.40
N PHE A 98 -1.92 8.20 -12.19
CA PHE A 98 -2.82 7.56 -13.15
C PHE A 98 -4.24 7.32 -12.59
N ILE A 99 -4.39 7.23 -11.27
CA ILE A 99 -5.66 6.91 -10.59
C ILE A 99 -5.81 7.78 -9.32
N TYR A 100 -7.03 7.91 -8.78
CA TYR A 100 -7.25 8.65 -7.54
C TYR A 100 -6.61 7.94 -6.34
N VAL A 101 -6.32 8.72 -5.30
CA VAL A 101 -5.63 8.26 -4.07
C VAL A 101 -6.29 7.04 -3.45
N ASN A 102 -7.62 7.03 -3.38
CA ASN A 102 -8.36 5.92 -2.83
C ASN A 102 -8.10 4.60 -3.59
N GLU A 103 -8.09 4.65 -4.92
CA GLU A 103 -7.76 3.49 -5.74
C GLU A 103 -6.31 3.05 -5.55
N ALA A 104 -5.37 4.00 -5.58
CA ALA A 104 -3.95 3.74 -5.38
C ALA A 104 -3.68 3.06 -4.04
N VAL A 105 -4.21 3.61 -2.95
CA VAL A 105 -4.07 3.05 -1.60
C VAL A 105 -4.68 1.65 -1.54
N THR A 106 -5.87 1.44 -2.12
CA THR A 106 -6.55 0.14 -2.13
C THR A 106 -5.71 -0.93 -2.85
N ILE A 107 -5.14 -0.61 -4.01
CA ILE A 107 -4.26 -1.52 -4.76
C ILE A 107 -3.02 -1.86 -3.91
N VAL A 108 -2.40 -0.86 -3.29
CA VAL A 108 -1.22 -1.07 -2.44
C VAL A 108 -1.55 -1.91 -1.20
N VAL A 109 -2.75 -1.80 -0.63
CA VAL A 109 -3.20 -2.68 0.46
C VAL A 109 -3.25 -4.13 -0.01
N PHE A 110 -3.81 -4.42 -1.20
CA PHE A 110 -3.80 -5.79 -1.73
C PHE A 110 -2.39 -6.31 -1.98
N VAL A 111 -1.48 -5.47 -2.52
CA VAL A 111 -0.07 -5.84 -2.68
C VAL A 111 0.57 -6.17 -1.34
N LYS A 112 0.34 -5.37 -0.30
CA LYS A 112 0.85 -5.62 1.06
C LYS A 112 0.35 -6.97 1.60
N ILE A 113 -0.94 -7.25 1.47
CA ILE A 113 -1.55 -8.51 1.92
C ILE A 113 -0.88 -9.71 1.24
N GLY A 114 -0.71 -9.67 -0.08
CA GLY A 114 -0.04 -10.75 -0.82
C GLY A 114 1.43 -10.92 -0.41
N LEU A 115 2.16 -9.81 -0.24
CA LEU A 115 3.56 -9.84 0.19
C LEU A 115 3.72 -10.38 1.61
N THR A 116 2.81 -10.08 2.53
CA THR A 116 2.83 -10.66 3.89
C THR A 116 2.73 -12.18 3.84
N GLY A 117 1.80 -12.71 3.04
CA GLY A 117 1.67 -14.16 2.83
C GLY A 117 2.93 -14.77 2.24
N LEU A 118 3.46 -14.15 1.17
CA LEU A 118 4.69 -14.59 0.51
C LEU A 118 5.89 -14.61 1.47
N CYS A 119 6.11 -13.52 2.21
CA CYS A 119 7.22 -13.40 3.16
C CYS A 119 7.13 -14.45 4.28
N MET A 120 5.93 -14.69 4.82
CA MET A 120 5.74 -15.69 5.86
C MET A 120 6.00 -17.11 5.34
N THR A 121 5.47 -17.45 4.17
CA THR A 121 5.73 -18.75 3.54
C THR A 121 7.21 -18.93 3.21
N TRP A 122 7.87 -17.91 2.68
CA TRP A 122 9.32 -17.94 2.43
C TRP A 122 10.11 -18.16 3.72
N TYR A 123 9.75 -17.48 4.80
CA TYR A 123 10.38 -17.66 6.11
C TYR A 123 10.23 -19.10 6.63
N VAL A 124 9.01 -19.65 6.58
CA VAL A 124 8.74 -21.04 7.01
C VAL A 124 9.51 -22.05 6.16
N GLN A 125 9.51 -21.88 4.84
CA GLN A 125 10.27 -22.74 3.93
C GLN A 125 11.78 -22.71 4.22
N LYS A 126 12.33 -21.55 4.56
CA LYS A 126 13.72 -21.41 4.99
C LYS A 126 14.01 -21.94 6.39
N LYS A 127 13.01 -22.06 7.27
CA LYS A 127 13.20 -22.58 8.62
C LYS A 127 13.08 -24.10 8.69
N ASN A 128 12.38 -24.72 7.74
CA ASN A 128 12.23 -26.17 7.63
C ASN A 128 13.47 -26.88 7.04
N PHE A 129 14.68 -26.40 7.38
CA PHE A 129 15.92 -27.16 7.20
C PHE A 129 16.24 -27.93 8.47
#